data_AF-A0A6A7K3M2-F1
#
_entry.id   AF-A0A6A7K3M2-F1
#
_cell.length_a   1.000
_cell.length_b   1.000
_cell.length_c   1.000
_cell.angle_alpha   90.00
_cell.angle_beta   90.00
_cell.angle_gamma   90.00
#
_symmetry.space_group_name_H-M   'P 1'
#
loop_
_entity.id
_entity.type
_entity.pdbx_description
1 polymer ?
#
loop_
_entity_poly.entity_id
_entity_poly.type
_entity_poly.pdbx_seq_one_letter_code
_entity_poly.pdbx_strand_id
1 'polypeptide(L)'
;MIEYVKHFIATHFFSKFHARLAFIYPSTITTDGLYMADVEQTQIKRIMLVNSNIVLALIDHTKFNNNNDFVKLCDLDYLDYVITDRPISDDTILQALKKNRVNIIYKKLGGIL
;
A
#
# COMPACT_ATOMS: atom_id res chain seq x y z
N MET A 1 17.68 -6.70 22.30
CA MET A 1 17.33 -5.53 23.14
C MET A 1 17.53 -4.21 22.39
N ILE A 2 18.69 -3.96 21.76
CA ILE A 2 18.97 -2.68 21.06
C ILE A 2 18.04 -2.47 19.85
N GLU A 3 17.77 -3.50 19.05
CA GLU A 3 16.92 -3.41 17.85
C GLU A 3 15.45 -3.08 18.19
N TYR A 4 14.87 -3.79 19.16
CA TYR A 4 13.53 -3.47 19.70
C TYR A 4 13.41 -2.02 20.19
N VAL A 5 14.44 -1.48 20.84
CA VAL A 5 14.44 -0.07 21.28
C VAL A 5 14.44 0.88 20.09
N LYS A 6 15.23 0.59 19.04
CA LYS A 6 15.21 1.39 17.80
C LYS A 6 13.84 1.36 17.13
N HIS A 7 13.24 0.18 17.01
CA HIS A 7 11.92 0.01 16.42
C HIS A 7 10.84 0.76 17.21
N PHE A 8 10.87 0.67 18.54
CA PHE A 8 9.97 1.41 19.42
C PHE A 8 10.12 2.93 19.26
N ILE A 9 11.35 3.44 19.21
CA ILE A 9 11.60 4.88 19.00
C ILE A 9 11.07 5.32 17.64
N ALA A 10 11.29 4.53 16.59
CA ALA A 10 10.81 4.84 15.25
C ALA A 10 9.27 4.89 15.19
N THR A 11 8.60 3.85 15.67
CA THR A 11 7.12 3.80 15.69
C THR A 11 6.51 4.91 16.54
N HIS A 12 7.09 5.20 17.71
CA HIS A 12 6.66 6.33 18.55
C HIS A 12 6.93 7.70 17.91
N PHE A 13 7.99 7.83 17.13
CA PHE A 13 8.27 9.06 16.38
C PHE A 13 7.21 9.26 15.30
N PHE A 14 6.98 8.26 14.45
CA PHE A 14 6.01 8.34 13.35
C PHE A 14 4.56 8.51 13.83
N SER A 15 4.21 7.99 15.01
CA SER A 15 2.85 8.13 15.56
C SER A 15 2.46 9.56 15.91
N LYS A 16 3.42 10.47 16.02
CA LYS A 16 3.20 11.91 16.29
C LYS A 16 2.95 12.74 15.04
N PHE A 17 3.12 12.14 13.86
CA PHE A 17 2.85 12.82 12.60
C PHE A 17 1.42 12.60 12.18
N HIS A 18 0.85 13.62 11.52
CA HIS A 18 -0.40 13.51 10.81
C HIS A 18 -0.18 14.05 9.39
N ALA A 19 -0.03 13.15 8.43
CA ALA A 19 0.34 13.53 7.08
C ALA A 19 -0.91 13.83 6.24
N ARG A 20 -0.83 14.85 5.38
CA ARG A 20 -1.87 15.06 4.38
C ARG A 20 -1.92 13.91 3.36
N LEU A 21 -0.76 13.32 3.07
CA LEU A 21 -0.56 12.34 2.01
C LEU A 21 0.49 11.31 2.43
N ALA A 22 0.20 10.02 2.26
CA ALA A 22 1.16 8.94 2.42
C ALA A 22 1.25 8.08 1.15
N PHE A 23 2.46 7.91 0.65
CA PHE A 23 2.77 6.94 -0.38
C PHE A 23 3.29 5.65 0.27
N ILE A 24 2.63 4.54 -0.03
CA ILE A 24 2.94 3.23 0.55
C ILE A 24 3.27 2.26 -0.57
N TYR A 25 4.46 1.68 -0.52
CA TYR A 25 4.87 0.61 -1.42
C TYR A 25 4.76 -0.75 -0.71
N PRO A 26 3.86 -1.65 -1.15
CA PRO A 26 3.76 -3.02 -0.64
C PRO A 26 4.63 -4.00 -1.43
N SER A 27 4.84 -5.20 -0.88
CA SER A 27 5.47 -6.31 -1.60
C SER A 27 4.51 -6.98 -2.59
N THR A 28 3.22 -6.99 -2.29
CA THR A 28 2.14 -7.67 -3.03
C THR A 28 0.77 -7.02 -2.75
N ILE A 29 -0.16 -7.13 -3.69
CA ILE A 29 -1.59 -6.84 -3.51
C ILE A 29 -2.45 -8.06 -3.89
N THR A 30 -3.46 -8.34 -3.09
CA THR A 30 -4.50 -9.34 -3.38
C THR A 30 -5.89 -8.72 -3.21
N THR A 31 -6.94 -9.50 -3.43
CA THR A 31 -8.33 -9.08 -3.15
C THR A 31 -8.57 -8.78 -1.67
N ASP A 32 -7.73 -9.28 -0.77
CA ASP A 32 -7.87 -9.17 0.68
C ASP A 32 -7.03 -8.04 1.28
N GLY A 33 -6.15 -7.40 0.51
CA GLY A 33 -5.33 -6.29 1.00
C GLY A 33 -3.93 -6.22 0.43
N LEU A 34 -3.12 -5.38 1.07
CA LEU A 34 -1.69 -5.23 0.79
C LEU A 34 -0.87 -6.12 1.71
N TYR A 35 0.25 -6.64 1.20
CA TYR A 35 1.15 -7.52 1.95
C TYR A 35 2.60 -7.06 1.82
N MET A 36 3.41 -7.41 2.82
CA MET A 36 4.81 -7.06 2.98
C MET A 36 5.61 -8.31 3.33
N ALA A 37 6.89 -8.31 2.97
CA ALA A 37 7.83 -9.37 3.35
C ALA A 37 8.45 -9.13 4.74
N ASP A 38 8.48 -7.88 5.21
CA ASP A 38 9.18 -7.48 6.42
C ASP A 38 8.24 -6.92 7.50
N VAL A 39 8.27 -7.50 8.69
CA VAL A 39 7.38 -7.14 9.81
C VAL A 39 7.69 -5.75 10.35
N GLU A 40 8.96 -5.36 10.46
CA GLU A 40 9.33 -4.07 11.07
C GLU A 40 8.87 -2.89 10.19
N GLN A 41 9.14 -2.96 8.89
CA GLN A 41 8.65 -1.98 7.92
C GLN A 41 7.12 -1.93 7.88
N THR A 42 6.46 -3.08 8.05
CA THR A 42 5.00 -3.16 8.10
C THR A 42 4.45 -2.32 9.25
N GLN A 43 5.02 -2.43 10.46
CA GLN A 43 4.53 -1.72 11.63
C GLN A 43 4.65 -0.20 11.47
N ILE A 44 5.76 0.29 10.91
CA ILE A 44 5.94 1.72 10.64
C ILE A 44 4.94 2.21 9.58
N LYS A 45 4.76 1.46 8.49
CA LYS A 45 3.79 1.81 7.43
C LYS A 45 2.34 1.84 7.94
N ARG A 46 1.94 0.92 8.83
CA ARG A 46 0.61 0.91 9.46
C ARG A 46 0.34 2.19 10.25
N ILE A 47 1.34 2.70 10.96
CA ILE A 47 1.20 3.96 11.69
C ILE A 47 0.95 5.11 10.71
N MET A 48 1.72 5.18 9.63
CA MET A 48 1.52 6.19 8.60
C MET A 48 0.16 6.03 7.87
N LEU A 49 -0.29 4.80 7.63
CA LEU A 49 -1.60 4.52 7.03
C LEU A 49 -2.73 5.12 7.88
N VAL A 50 -2.73 4.86 9.19
CA VAL A 50 -3.77 5.37 10.10
C VAL A 50 -3.68 6.88 10.31
N ASN A 51 -2.46 7.43 10.28
CA ASN A 51 -2.22 8.84 10.56
C ASN A 51 -2.20 9.73 9.32
N SER A 52 -2.75 9.28 8.19
CA SER A 52 -2.78 10.06 6.95
C SER A 52 -4.18 10.33 6.47
N ASN A 53 -4.40 11.53 5.91
CA ASN A 53 -5.69 11.88 5.31
C ASN A 53 -5.93 11.21 3.97
N ILE A 54 -4.87 10.96 3.20
CA ILE A 54 -4.93 10.34 1.89
C ILE A 54 -3.79 9.32 1.77
N VAL A 55 -4.15 8.09 1.45
CA VAL A 55 -3.24 6.96 1.28
C VAL A 55 -3.19 6.51 -0.17
N LEU A 56 -1.99 6.47 -0.73
CA LEU A 56 -1.73 5.99 -2.08
C LEU A 56 -0.81 4.79 -2.04
N ALA A 57 -1.28 3.66 -2.57
CA ALA A 57 -0.44 2.52 -2.82
C ALA A 57 0.28 2.67 -4.17
N LEU A 58 1.61 2.56 -4.16
CA LEU A 58 2.42 2.50 -5.37
C LEU A 58 2.66 1.03 -5.70
N ILE A 59 2.06 0.53 -6.78
CA ILE A 59 2.03 -0.89 -7.11
C ILE A 59 2.35 -1.06 -8.58
N ASP A 60 3.54 -1.56 -8.91
CA ASP A 60 3.82 -1.98 -10.28
C ASP A 60 3.07 -3.27 -10.64
N HIS A 61 2.91 -3.53 -11.93
CA HIS A 61 2.14 -4.66 -12.41
C HIS A 61 2.64 -6.05 -11.98
N THR A 62 3.90 -6.20 -11.57
CA THR A 62 4.44 -7.50 -11.15
C THR A 62 3.86 -7.93 -9.80
N LYS A 63 3.37 -6.96 -9.01
CA LYS A 63 2.86 -7.12 -7.65
C LYS A 63 1.46 -7.71 -7.55
N PHE A 64 0.76 -7.84 -8.69
CA PHE A 64 -0.56 -8.47 -8.78
C PHE A 64 -0.49 -9.99 -8.98
N ASN A 65 0.69 -10.53 -9.33
CA ASN A 65 0.88 -11.93 -9.68
C ASN A 65 1.57 -12.75 -8.58
N ASN A 66 1.82 -12.14 -7.42
CA ASN A 66 2.53 -12.77 -6.30
C ASN A 66 1.54 -12.99 -5.16
N ASN A 67 1.57 -14.15 -4.50
CA ASN A 67 0.73 -14.46 -3.34
C ASN A 67 1.58 -14.95 -2.14
N ASN A 68 2.90 -14.78 -2.20
CA ASN A 68 3.83 -15.44 -1.28
C ASN A 68 4.24 -14.56 -0.08
N ASP A 69 3.69 -13.36 0.07
CA ASP A 69 4.01 -12.47 1.19
C ASP A 69 3.06 -12.71 2.38
N PHE A 70 3.63 -12.99 3.56
CA PHE A 70 2.87 -13.48 4.71
C PHE A 70 2.40 -12.38 5.67
N VAL A 71 2.98 -11.18 5.62
CA VAL A 71 2.65 -10.10 6.56
C VAL A 71 1.63 -9.18 5.92
N LYS A 72 0.37 -9.30 6.31
CA LYS A 72 -0.69 -8.38 5.86
C LYS A 72 -0.37 -6.97 6.34
N LEU A 73 -0.27 -6.00 5.44
CA LEU A 73 -0.05 -4.60 5.76
C LEU A 73 -1.36 -3.93 6.19
N CYS A 74 -2.37 -3.94 5.32
CA CYS A 74 -3.70 -3.40 5.54
C CYS A 74 -4.73 -4.04 4.61
N ASP A 75 -6.01 -3.89 4.94
CA ASP A 75 -7.12 -4.12 4.02
C ASP A 75 -7.15 -3.07 2.91
N LEU A 76 -7.90 -3.32 1.83
CA LEU A 76 -7.98 -2.40 0.70
C LEU A 76 -8.73 -1.10 1.02
N ASP A 77 -9.62 -1.09 2.01
CA ASP A 77 -10.40 0.07 2.44
C ASP A 77 -9.59 1.15 3.17
N TYR A 78 -8.34 0.85 3.54
CA TYR A 78 -7.37 1.85 4.01
C TYR A 78 -6.77 2.69 2.87
N LEU A 79 -7.03 2.35 1.60
CA LEU A 79 -6.44 3.01 0.44
C LEU A 79 -7.43 3.97 -0.20
N ASP A 80 -6.97 5.17 -0.56
CA ASP A 80 -7.73 6.08 -1.42
C ASP A 80 -7.38 5.86 -2.89
N TYR A 81 -6.12 5.56 -3.17
CA TYR A 81 -5.62 5.34 -4.53
C TYR A 81 -4.67 4.15 -4.64
N VAL A 82 -4.74 3.47 -5.78
CA VAL A 82 -3.66 2.62 -6.30
C VAL A 82 -3.09 3.29 -7.55
N ILE A 83 -1.78 3.55 -7.53
CA ILE A 83 -1.02 4.03 -8.69
C ILE A 83 -0.23 2.84 -9.24
N THR A 84 -0.42 2.56 -10.54
CA THR A 84 0.26 1.47 -11.24
C THR A 84 0.82 1.91 -12.59
N ASP A 85 1.82 1.18 -13.09
CA ASP A 85 2.53 1.49 -14.33
C ASP A 85 1.75 1.12 -15.59
N ARG A 86 0.74 0.23 -15.49
CA ARG A 86 -0.13 -0.17 -16.59
C ARG A 86 -1.54 -0.56 -16.09
N PRO A 87 -2.54 -0.71 -16.98
CA PRO A 87 -3.86 -1.19 -16.59
C PRO A 87 -3.80 -2.53 -15.84
N ILE A 88 -4.60 -2.67 -14.78
CA ILE A 88 -4.77 -3.93 -14.04
C ILE A 88 -5.61 -4.86 -14.92
N SER A 89 -5.06 -6.04 -15.26
CA SER A 89 -5.72 -7.03 -16.12
C SER A 89 -6.60 -8.01 -15.35
N ASP A 90 -6.45 -8.10 -14.03
CA ASP A 90 -7.23 -9.00 -13.18
C ASP A 90 -8.54 -8.34 -12.75
N ASP A 91 -9.65 -8.84 -13.30
CA ASP A 91 -11.00 -8.37 -12.98
C ASP A 91 -11.37 -8.55 -11.50
N THR A 92 -10.87 -9.59 -10.84
CA THR A 92 -11.18 -9.84 -9.42
C THR A 92 -10.57 -8.75 -8.53
N ILE A 93 -9.33 -8.34 -8.83
CA ILE A 93 -8.66 -7.23 -8.16
C ILE A 93 -9.38 -5.91 -8.46
N LEU A 94 -9.77 -5.67 -9.73
CA LEU A 94 -10.53 -4.47 -10.10
C LEU A 94 -11.85 -4.37 -9.32
N GLN A 95 -12.59 -5.47 -9.18
CA GLN A 95 -13.84 -5.49 -8.41
C GLN A 95 -13.57 -5.29 -6.91
N ALA A 96 -12.51 -5.88 -6.35
CA ALA A 96 -12.13 -5.69 -4.96
C ALA A 96 -11.78 -4.23 -4.66
N LEU A 97 -10.98 -3.59 -5.51
CA LEU A 97 -10.64 -2.16 -5.39
C LEU A 97 -11.89 -1.28 -5.49
N LYS A 98 -12.76 -1.55 -6.48
CA LYS A 98 -14.03 -0.83 -6.65
C LYS A 98 -14.95 -0.96 -5.45
N LYS A 99 -15.11 -2.18 -4.90
CA LYS A 99 -15.92 -2.45 -3.70
C LYS A 99 -15.45 -1.64 -2.50
N ASN A 100 -14.13 -1.50 -2.35
CA ASN A 100 -13.49 -0.73 -1.28
C ASN A 100 -13.32 0.77 -1.62
N ARG A 101 -13.92 1.25 -2.72
CA ARG A 101 -13.88 2.66 -3.16
C ARG A 101 -12.48 3.20 -3.42
N VAL A 102 -11.56 2.33 -3.81
CA VAL A 102 -10.18 2.68 -4.14
C VAL A 102 -10.10 3.16 -5.59
N ASN A 103 -9.58 4.36 -5.80
CA ASN A 103 -9.38 4.93 -7.13
C ASN A 103 -8.12 4.37 -7.78
N ILE A 104 -8.12 4.20 -9.10
CA ILE A 104 -6.98 3.64 -9.83
C ILE A 104 -6.40 4.69 -10.76
N ILE A 105 -5.10 4.93 -10.66
CA ILE A 105 -4.33 5.81 -11.54
C ILE A 105 -3.30 4.96 -12.26
N TYR A 106 -3.26 5.06 -13.59
CA TYR A 106 -2.19 4.47 -14.39
C TYR A 106 -1.80 5.39 -15.54
N LYS A 107 -0.57 5.24 -16.02
CA LYS A 107 -0.12 5.99 -17.18
C LYS A 107 -0.97 5.59 -18.39
N LYS A 108 -1.73 6.53 -18.93
CA LYS A 108 -2.29 6.39 -20.28
C LYS A 108 -1.11 6.54 -21.24
N LEU A 109 -0.71 5.45 -21.89
CA LEU A 109 0.23 5.53 -23.01
C LEU A 109 -0.48 6.29 -24.13
N GLY A 110 -0.28 7.60 -24.18
CA GLY A 110 -0.71 8.43 -25.29
C GLY A 110 0.22 8.17 -26.48
N GLY A 111 -0.39 7.89 -27.63
CA GLY A 111 0.28 8.11 -28.91
C GLY A 111 0.84 9.53 -28.95
N ILE A 112 2.01 9.64 -29.58
CA ILE A 112 2.71 10.89 -29.84
C ILE A 112 1.69 11.88 -30.45
N LEU A 113 1.54 13.04 -29.79
CA LEU A 113 0.84 14.21 -30.34
C LEU A 113 1.51 14.66 -31.64
#